data_AF-A0A818U1B1-F1
#
_entry.id   AF-A0A818U1B1-F1
#
_cell.length_a   1.000
_cell.length_b   1.000
_cell.length_c   1.000
_cell.angle_alpha   90.00
_cell.angle_beta   90.00
_cell.angle_gamma   90.00
#
_symmetry.space_group_name_H-M   'P 1'
#
loop_
_entity.id
_entity.type
_entity.pdbx_description
1 polymer ?
#
loop_
_entity_poly.entity_id
_entity_poly.type
_entity_poly.pdbx_seq_one_letter_code
_entity_poly.pdbx_strand_id
1 'polypeptide(L)'
;MTKIKESLSKTCPSLPSTSPLFKQFSQRLHACLTFHYMAPLPYMDQIRAKQEREIVKSIRRKSKKGKLILRESDKSGNLYVGQKSVFEQKATEYRQQTGAYEELSSNPLEEILIKVTRLLNDLHMKTKYLSDPITLRPIMNTIHAATTGISHFLDELIRPLFNKHAQPKPIIDGNDLLHRLEQYDRDGYLQPTTRFFTSDITNLYTMLPQNQSLDILEEFLDEYHLENELQGISIEVIRQLAEIIVGGAMGSPFTLTLANIFMWKWENNIICKKLEPNEIYVRFIDDIFFTSNESKTTIEAILQDANKFHPNIKLQANIGLSILFLDLLISNNNGILSSSVYHKSAAEPCVVPFISDHPRHTFANIIQAALLRAIRYSSTL
;
A
#
# COMPACT_ATOMS: atom_id res chain seq x y z
N MET A 1 -15.48 15.43 24.41
CA MET A 1 -14.71 14.61 25.38
C MET A 1 -15.22 13.18 25.50
N THR A 2 -16.53 12.94 25.65
CA THR A 2 -17.12 11.62 25.92
C THR A 2 -16.86 10.58 24.82
N LYS A 3 -17.03 10.96 23.54
CA LYS A 3 -16.80 10.04 22.40
C LYS A 3 -15.35 9.61 22.20
N ILE A 4 -14.37 10.50 22.47
CA ILE A 4 -12.95 10.15 22.38
C ILE A 4 -12.55 9.24 23.55
N LYS A 5 -13.05 9.54 24.77
CA LYS A 5 -12.87 8.68 25.94
C LYS A 5 -13.44 7.27 25.71
N GLU A 6 -14.67 7.17 25.24
CA GLU A 6 -15.34 5.89 24.94
C GLU A 6 -14.64 5.10 23.81
N SER A 7 -14.15 5.81 22.79
CA SER A 7 -13.46 5.19 21.67
C SER A 7 -12.12 4.60 22.09
N LEU A 8 -11.31 5.35 22.87
CA LEU A 8 -10.02 4.89 23.39
C LEU A 8 -10.18 3.77 24.42
N SER A 9 -11.19 3.83 25.30
CA SER A 9 -11.46 2.78 26.29
C SER A 9 -11.96 1.47 25.67
N LYS A 10 -12.64 1.54 24.51
CA LYS A 10 -13.10 0.34 23.78
C LYS A 10 -12.01 -0.33 22.94
N THR A 11 -10.95 0.39 22.58
CA THR A 11 -9.93 -0.08 21.63
C THR A 11 -8.57 -0.38 22.26
N CYS A 12 -8.33 0.07 23.50
CA CYS A 12 -7.11 -0.21 24.24
C CYS A 12 -7.45 -0.70 25.65
N PRO A 13 -7.59 -2.03 25.85
CA PRO A 13 -7.95 -2.61 27.15
C PRO A 13 -6.84 -2.47 28.22
N SER A 14 -5.62 -2.06 27.87
CA SER A 14 -4.45 -2.05 28.76
C SER A 14 -4.21 -0.74 29.52
N LEU A 15 -4.81 0.39 29.13
CA LEU A 15 -4.67 1.65 29.88
C LEU A 15 -5.95 2.03 30.63
N PRO A 16 -5.97 1.97 31.97
CA PRO A 16 -7.08 2.46 32.77
C PRO A 16 -7.32 3.94 32.49
N SER A 17 -8.56 4.31 32.16
CA SER A 17 -8.96 5.71 31.93
C SER A 17 -8.74 6.64 33.14
N THR A 18 -8.44 6.06 34.31
CA THR A 18 -8.07 6.73 35.57
C THR A 18 -6.57 7.00 35.71
N SER A 19 -5.73 6.48 34.81
CA SER A 19 -4.28 6.66 34.90
C SER A 19 -3.88 8.15 34.78
N PRO A 20 -3.00 8.65 35.68
CA PRO A 20 -2.44 10.01 35.58
C PRO A 20 -1.79 10.30 34.22
N LEU A 21 -1.12 9.30 33.63
CA LEU A 21 -0.52 9.37 32.29
C LEU A 21 -1.58 9.62 31.21
N PHE A 22 -2.71 8.90 31.27
CA PHE A 22 -3.80 9.10 30.31
C PHE A 22 -4.39 10.52 30.41
N LYS A 23 -4.56 11.03 31.63
CA LYS A 23 -5.07 12.39 31.87
C LYS A 23 -4.11 13.45 31.34
N GLN A 24 -2.81 13.31 31.61
CA GLN A 24 -1.77 14.22 31.13
C GLN A 24 -1.66 14.20 29.61
N PHE A 25 -1.64 13.02 28.99
CA PHE A 25 -1.62 12.86 27.54
C PHE A 25 -2.86 13.47 26.89
N SER A 26 -4.05 13.20 27.43
CA SER A 26 -5.30 13.78 26.95
C SER A 26 -5.30 15.32 27.00
N GLN A 27 -4.74 15.91 28.06
CA GLN A 27 -4.60 17.37 28.18
C GLN A 27 -3.61 17.95 27.16
N ARG A 28 -2.45 17.32 26.97
CA ARG A 28 -1.45 17.76 25.97
C ARG A 28 -1.99 17.66 24.55
N LEU A 29 -2.66 16.55 24.23
CA LEU A 29 -3.32 16.37 22.95
C LEU A 29 -4.39 17.43 22.73
N HIS A 30 -5.22 17.71 23.74
CA HIS A 30 -6.24 18.76 23.65
C HIS A 30 -5.63 20.14 23.38
N ALA A 31 -4.54 20.49 24.06
CA ALA A 31 -3.85 21.76 23.84
C ALA A 31 -3.26 21.86 22.42
N CYS A 32 -2.60 20.81 21.95
CA CYS A 32 -2.03 20.72 20.60
C CYS A 32 -3.11 20.82 19.52
N LEU A 33 -4.18 20.03 19.65
CA LEU A 33 -5.32 20.09 18.73
C LEU A 33 -5.99 21.46 18.75
N THR A 34 -6.19 22.07 19.93
CA THR A 34 -6.77 23.41 20.02
C THR A 34 -5.88 24.44 19.33
N PHE A 35 -4.56 24.39 19.55
CA PHE A 35 -3.61 25.29 18.91
C PHE A 35 -3.64 25.18 17.37
N HIS A 36 -3.62 23.97 16.83
CA HIS A 36 -3.61 23.77 15.38
C HIS A 36 -4.99 23.91 14.72
N TYR A 37 -6.07 23.49 15.37
CA TYR A 37 -7.44 23.62 14.82
C TYR A 37 -8.02 25.02 14.96
N MET A 38 -7.63 25.77 15.99
CA MET A 38 -8.10 27.14 16.19
C MET A 38 -7.17 28.17 15.56
N ALA A 39 -6.06 27.74 14.93
CA ALA A 39 -5.27 28.61 14.08
C ALA A 39 -6.15 29.08 12.91
N PRO A 40 -6.52 30.37 12.86
CA PRO A 40 -7.33 30.87 11.77
C PRO A 40 -6.54 30.73 10.48
N LEU A 41 -7.19 30.23 9.43
CA LEU A 41 -6.64 30.32 8.08
C LEU A 41 -6.28 31.78 7.80
N PRO A 42 -5.23 32.06 7.03
CA PRO A 42 -4.93 33.43 6.60
C PRO A 42 -6.21 34.11 6.11
N TYR A 43 -6.43 35.35 6.55
CA TYR A 43 -7.67 36.09 6.29
C TYR A 43 -8.06 36.11 4.81
N MET A 44 -7.06 36.15 3.93
CA MET A 44 -7.24 36.09 2.47
C MET A 44 -7.83 34.77 1.98
N ASP A 45 -7.41 33.64 2.56
CA ASP A 45 -7.92 32.31 2.19
C ASP A 45 -9.36 32.13 2.66
N GLN A 46 -9.72 32.71 3.81
CA GLN A 46 -11.10 32.68 4.32
C GLN A 46 -12.06 33.44 3.40
N ILE A 47 -11.66 34.63 2.91
CA ILE A 47 -12.46 35.42 1.97
C ILE A 47 -12.62 34.66 0.66
N ARG A 48 -11.52 34.14 0.11
CA ARG A 48 -11.52 33.40 -1.15
C ARG A 48 -12.45 32.18 -1.10
N ALA A 49 -12.32 31.36 -0.05
CA ALA A 49 -13.16 30.16 0.12
C ALA A 49 -14.65 30.50 0.21
N LYS A 50 -15.01 31.62 0.86
CA LYS A 50 -16.40 32.08 0.97
C LYS A 50 -16.96 32.53 -0.39
N GLN A 51 -16.16 33.24 -1.18
CA GLN A 51 -16.55 33.69 -2.52
C GLN A 51 -16.72 32.51 -3.49
N GLU A 52 -15.75 31.58 -3.51
CA GLU A 52 -15.81 30.39 -4.36
C GLU A 52 -17.04 29.52 -4.05
N ARG A 53 -17.38 29.36 -2.76
CA ARG A 53 -18.55 28.59 -2.34
C ARG A 53 -19.87 29.16 -2.87
N GLU A 54 -20.04 30.48 -2.85
CA GLU A 54 -21.26 31.12 -3.34
C GLU A 54 -21.36 31.06 -4.88
N ILE A 55 -20.22 31.15 -5.58
CA ILE A 55 -20.15 30.95 -7.03
C ILE A 55 -20.59 29.52 -7.39
N VAL A 56 -20.04 28.50 -6.72
CA VAL A 56 -20.39 27.08 -6.97
C VAL A 56 -21.87 26.82 -6.70
N LYS A 57 -22.44 27.36 -5.61
CA LYS A 57 -23.87 27.22 -5.32
C LYS A 57 -24.75 27.85 -6.40
N SER A 58 -24.37 29.01 -6.92
CA SER A 58 -25.09 29.70 -7.99
C SER A 58 -25.08 28.87 -9.28
N ILE A 59 -23.91 28.34 -9.67
CA ILE A 59 -23.76 27.49 -10.86
C ILE A 59 -24.63 26.23 -10.73
N ARG A 60 -24.57 25.53 -9.58
CA ARG A 60 -25.37 24.32 -9.34
C ARG A 60 -26.88 24.58 -9.42
N ARG A 61 -27.36 25.71 -8.86
CA ARG A 61 -28.79 26.07 -8.94
C ARG A 61 -29.23 26.35 -10.37
N LYS A 62 -28.45 27.12 -11.13
CA LYS A 62 -28.77 27.44 -12.53
C LYS A 62 -28.72 26.21 -13.43
N SER A 63 -27.73 25.33 -13.27
CA SER A 63 -27.62 24.06 -14.02
C SER A 63 -28.80 23.14 -13.74
N LYS A 64 -29.22 22.96 -12.48
CA LYS A 64 -30.42 22.16 -12.15
C LYS A 64 -31.70 22.74 -12.73
N LYS A 65 -31.92 24.05 -12.59
CA LYS A 65 -33.15 24.70 -13.10
C LYS A 65 -33.25 24.61 -14.64
N GLY A 66 -32.12 24.68 -15.34
CA GLY A 66 -32.06 24.59 -16.80
C GLY A 66 -31.84 23.20 -17.39
N LYS A 67 -31.74 22.14 -16.57
CA LYS A 67 -31.33 20.78 -16.97
C LYS A 67 -30.04 20.75 -17.83
N LEU A 68 -29.06 21.57 -17.44
CA LEU A 68 -27.81 21.73 -18.17
C LEU A 68 -26.74 20.76 -17.63
N ILE A 69 -25.99 20.14 -18.54
CA ILE A 69 -24.77 19.39 -18.22
C ILE A 69 -23.56 20.29 -18.43
N LEU A 70 -22.57 20.13 -17.54
CA LEU A 70 -21.22 20.66 -17.73
C LEU A 70 -20.31 19.47 -18.07
N ARG A 71 -19.67 19.52 -19.24
CA ARG A 71 -18.69 18.54 -19.72
C ARG A 71 -17.52 19.28 -20.31
N GLU A 72 -16.33 18.76 -20.12
CA GLU A 72 -15.15 19.28 -20.81
C GLU A 72 -15.19 18.85 -22.28
N SER A 73 -14.95 19.78 -23.19
CA SER A 73 -14.84 19.46 -24.62
C SER A 73 -13.50 18.79 -24.90
N ASP A 74 -13.52 17.86 -25.84
CA ASP A 74 -12.42 16.97 -26.19
C ASP A 74 -11.15 17.69 -26.69
N LYS A 75 -11.27 18.88 -27.30
CA LYS A 75 -10.16 19.51 -28.04
C LYS A 75 -9.72 20.89 -27.59
N SER A 76 -10.41 21.55 -26.67
CA SER A 76 -10.13 22.97 -26.40
C SER A 76 -10.06 23.37 -24.93
N GLY A 77 -10.21 22.42 -24.00
CA GLY A 77 -10.35 22.73 -22.56
C GLY A 77 -11.57 23.61 -22.25
N ASN A 78 -12.39 23.91 -23.27
CA ASN A 78 -13.62 24.65 -23.09
C ASN A 78 -14.66 23.74 -22.47
N LEU A 79 -15.38 24.27 -21.50
CA LEU A 79 -16.50 23.57 -20.88
C LEU A 79 -17.76 23.76 -21.73
N TYR A 80 -18.27 22.66 -22.26
CA TYR A 80 -19.62 22.64 -22.80
C TYR A 80 -20.62 22.79 -21.66
N VAL A 81 -21.44 23.83 -21.73
CA VAL A 81 -22.56 24.06 -20.82
C VAL A 81 -23.84 24.15 -21.63
N GLY A 82 -24.64 23.08 -21.60
CA GLY A 82 -25.83 22.98 -22.44
C GLY A 82 -26.72 21.81 -22.04
N GLN A 83 -27.85 21.62 -22.73
CA GLN A 83 -28.74 20.49 -22.43
C GLN A 83 -28.15 19.17 -22.92
N LYS A 84 -28.32 18.10 -22.12
CA LYS A 84 -27.78 16.76 -22.42
C LYS A 84 -28.26 16.20 -23.76
N SER A 85 -29.56 16.32 -24.04
CA SER A 85 -30.16 15.81 -25.28
C SER A 85 -29.54 16.45 -26.53
N VAL A 86 -29.32 17.76 -26.48
CA VAL A 86 -28.71 18.52 -27.58
C VAL A 86 -27.25 18.12 -27.79
N PHE A 87 -26.51 17.80 -26.71
CA PHE A 87 -25.14 17.32 -26.80
C PHE A 87 -25.04 15.95 -27.47
N GLU A 88 -25.86 14.99 -27.05
CA GLU A 88 -25.85 13.61 -27.58
C GLU A 88 -26.32 13.56 -29.04
N GLN A 89 -27.32 14.37 -29.38
CA GLN A 89 -27.78 14.52 -30.76
C GLN A 89 -26.67 15.10 -31.65
N LYS A 90 -26.03 16.20 -31.25
CA LYS A 90 -24.91 16.79 -31.99
C LYS A 90 -23.72 15.84 -32.12
N ALA A 91 -23.40 15.06 -31.09
CA ALA A 91 -22.31 14.08 -31.16
C ALA A 91 -22.61 12.97 -32.19
N THR A 92 -23.88 12.61 -32.38
CA THR A 92 -24.29 11.60 -33.35
C THR A 92 -24.38 12.18 -34.77
N GLU A 93 -24.95 13.37 -34.91
CA GLU A 93 -24.99 14.11 -36.18
C GLU A 93 -23.59 14.42 -36.69
N TYR A 94 -22.67 14.84 -35.82
CA TYR A 94 -21.28 15.09 -36.19
C TYR A 94 -20.57 13.80 -36.65
N ARG A 95 -20.78 12.68 -35.95
CA ARG A 95 -20.26 11.36 -36.37
C ARG A 95 -20.77 10.95 -37.75
N GLN A 96 -22.05 11.19 -38.05
CA GLN A 96 -22.69 10.80 -39.30
C GLN A 96 -22.40 11.75 -40.47
N GLN A 97 -22.40 13.07 -40.25
CA GLN A 97 -22.20 14.07 -41.31
C GLN A 97 -20.77 14.14 -41.82
N THR A 98 -19.80 13.95 -40.92
CA THR A 98 -18.40 14.19 -41.28
C THR A 98 -17.73 12.97 -41.89
N GLY A 99 -18.26 11.77 -41.64
CA GLY A 99 -17.59 10.51 -41.95
C GLY A 99 -16.20 10.39 -41.31
N ALA A 100 -15.87 11.30 -40.37
CA ALA A 100 -14.51 11.49 -39.86
C ALA A 100 -14.14 10.50 -38.75
N TYR A 101 -15.06 9.61 -38.38
CA TYR A 101 -14.89 8.60 -37.37
C TYR A 101 -15.25 7.25 -37.96
N GLU A 102 -14.25 6.38 -38.03
CA GLU A 102 -14.39 5.00 -38.42
C GLU A 102 -14.38 4.14 -37.16
N GLU A 103 -15.29 3.19 -37.10
CA GLU A 103 -15.27 2.18 -36.05
C GLU A 103 -14.14 1.18 -36.37
N LEU A 104 -13.06 1.24 -35.59
CA LEU A 104 -11.84 0.51 -35.89
C LEU A 104 -11.95 -0.97 -35.52
N SER A 105 -11.25 -1.81 -36.27
CA SER A 105 -11.18 -3.25 -36.04
C SER A 105 -10.20 -3.66 -34.92
N SER A 106 -9.27 -2.79 -34.49
CA SER A 106 -8.36 -3.00 -33.35
C SER A 106 -7.76 -1.69 -32.78
N ASN A 107 -6.96 -1.78 -31.69
CA ASN A 107 -6.63 -0.66 -30.79
C ASN A 107 -5.39 0.16 -31.22
N PRO A 108 -5.51 1.48 -31.44
CA PRO A 108 -4.43 2.31 -31.95
C PRO A 108 -3.41 2.81 -30.91
N LEU A 109 -3.52 2.43 -29.63
CA LEU A 109 -2.64 2.95 -28.56
C LEU A 109 -1.23 2.31 -28.50
N GLU A 110 -0.95 1.36 -29.38
CA GLU A 110 0.31 0.60 -29.48
C GLU A 110 1.55 1.53 -29.58
N GLU A 111 1.47 2.55 -30.42
CA GLU A 111 2.60 3.42 -30.72
C GLU A 111 2.86 4.46 -29.61
N ILE A 112 1.79 4.84 -28.88
CA ILE A 112 1.87 5.70 -27.69
C ILE A 112 2.63 4.97 -26.58
N LEU A 113 2.41 3.66 -26.44
CA LEU A 113 3.14 2.81 -25.51
C LEU A 113 4.65 2.83 -25.78
N ILE A 114 5.06 2.78 -27.06
CA ILE A 114 6.47 2.85 -27.49
C ILE A 114 7.08 4.21 -27.12
N LYS A 115 6.30 5.29 -27.25
CA LYS A 115 6.77 6.65 -26.97
C LYS A 115 6.90 6.94 -25.48
N VAL A 116 5.95 6.47 -24.68
CA VAL A 116 6.02 6.54 -23.20
C VAL A 116 7.27 5.79 -22.73
N THR A 117 7.54 4.62 -23.32
CA THR A 117 8.74 3.82 -23.03
C THR A 117 10.04 4.60 -23.30
N ARG A 118 10.14 5.33 -24.43
CA ARG A 118 11.30 6.18 -24.72
C ARG A 118 11.47 7.35 -23.74
N LEU A 119 10.38 8.00 -23.35
CA LEU A 119 10.43 9.15 -22.42
C LEU A 119 10.83 8.73 -21.01
N LEU A 120 10.38 7.56 -20.55
CA LEU A 120 10.81 6.99 -19.28
C LEU A 120 12.32 6.69 -19.28
N ASN A 121 12.87 6.24 -20.42
CA ASN A 121 14.31 6.03 -20.57
C ASN A 121 15.11 7.33 -20.50
N ASP A 122 14.63 8.42 -21.10
CA ASP A 122 15.28 9.73 -21.01
C ASP A 122 15.19 10.35 -19.61
N LEU A 123 14.07 10.15 -18.91
CA LEU A 123 13.92 10.54 -17.50
C LEU A 123 14.91 9.79 -16.60
N HIS A 124 15.10 8.49 -16.84
CA HIS A 124 16.08 7.67 -16.14
C HIS A 124 17.52 8.14 -16.40
N MET A 125 17.82 8.71 -17.58
CA MET A 125 19.12 9.31 -17.88
C MET A 125 19.35 10.65 -17.16
N LYS A 126 18.28 11.40 -16.84
CA LYS A 126 18.36 12.72 -16.20
C LYS A 126 18.31 12.69 -14.68
N THR A 127 17.68 11.70 -14.07
CA THR A 127 17.71 11.49 -12.60
C THR A 127 19.11 11.17 -12.07
N LYS A 128 20.07 10.88 -12.95
CA LYS A 128 21.51 10.75 -12.66
C LYS A 128 22.16 12.02 -12.08
N TYR A 129 21.49 13.18 -12.16
CA TYR A 129 22.01 14.49 -11.69
C TYR A 129 21.33 15.02 -10.42
N LEU A 130 20.35 14.31 -9.85
CA LEU A 130 19.84 14.59 -8.50
C LEU A 130 20.65 13.77 -7.51
N SER A 131 21.07 14.39 -6.41
CA SER A 131 21.89 13.74 -5.37
C SER A 131 21.19 12.54 -4.71
N ASP A 132 19.87 12.42 -4.87
CA ASP A 132 19.10 11.19 -4.64
C ASP A 132 18.11 10.97 -5.82
N PRO A 133 18.07 9.78 -6.43
CA PRO A 133 17.14 9.48 -7.50
C PRO A 133 15.69 9.49 -6.99
N ILE A 134 14.82 10.28 -7.63
CA ILE A 134 13.38 10.22 -7.36
C ILE A 134 12.84 8.88 -7.87
N THR A 135 12.50 7.99 -6.95
CA THR A 135 11.85 6.71 -7.27
C THR A 135 10.37 6.95 -7.59
N LEU A 136 10.00 6.79 -8.86
CA LEU A 136 8.59 6.81 -9.29
C LEU A 136 8.00 5.41 -9.21
N ARG A 137 6.80 5.27 -8.64
CA ARG A 137 6.01 4.04 -8.66
C ARG A 137 4.86 4.20 -9.65
N PRO A 138 4.92 3.59 -10.86
CA PRO A 138 3.82 3.66 -11.81
C PRO A 138 2.64 2.85 -11.27
N ILE A 139 1.63 3.53 -10.71
CA ILE A 139 0.39 2.92 -10.28
C ILE A 139 -0.63 3.14 -11.39
N MET A 140 -1.19 2.07 -11.96
CA MET A 140 -2.30 2.22 -12.90
C MET A 140 -3.62 2.03 -12.18
N ASN A 141 -4.54 2.97 -12.39
CA ASN A 141 -5.91 2.80 -11.97
C ASN A 141 -6.62 1.88 -12.99
N THR A 142 -6.81 0.62 -12.61
CA THR A 142 -7.49 -0.40 -13.42
C THR A 142 -8.96 -0.57 -13.03
N ILE A 143 -9.56 0.40 -12.33
CA ILE A 143 -11.00 0.37 -12.04
C ILE A 143 -11.78 0.28 -13.36
N HIS A 144 -12.53 -0.82 -13.53
CA HIS A 144 -13.28 -1.18 -14.75
C HIS A 144 -12.45 -1.54 -15.99
N ALA A 145 -11.17 -1.91 -15.86
CA ALA A 145 -10.42 -2.49 -16.97
C ALA A 145 -10.97 -3.88 -17.34
N ALA A 146 -10.78 -4.30 -18.60
CA ALA A 146 -11.24 -5.60 -19.09
C ALA A 146 -10.66 -6.78 -18.30
N THR A 147 -9.47 -6.62 -17.71
CA THR A 147 -8.75 -7.63 -16.94
C THR A 147 -9.10 -7.66 -15.45
N THR A 148 -9.86 -6.68 -14.95
CA THR A 148 -10.16 -6.53 -13.52
C THR A 148 -11.00 -7.70 -12.99
N GLY A 149 -11.98 -8.16 -13.77
CA GLY A 149 -12.82 -9.31 -13.39
C GLY A 149 -12.02 -10.60 -13.27
N ILE A 150 -11.12 -10.86 -14.22
CA ILE A 150 -10.23 -12.04 -14.21
C ILE A 150 -9.28 -11.98 -13.00
N SER A 151 -8.69 -10.81 -12.72
CA SER A 151 -7.81 -10.63 -11.57
C SER A 151 -8.55 -10.90 -10.24
N HIS A 152 -9.76 -10.37 -10.06
CA HIS A 152 -10.55 -10.69 -8.86
C HIS A 152 -10.87 -12.17 -8.74
N PHE A 153 -11.28 -12.79 -9.84
CA PHE A 153 -11.62 -14.21 -9.87
C PHE A 153 -10.44 -15.10 -9.45
N LEU A 154 -9.27 -14.90 -10.05
CA LEU A 154 -8.07 -15.66 -9.71
C LEU A 154 -7.65 -15.45 -8.26
N ASP A 155 -7.74 -14.22 -7.78
CA ASP A 155 -7.39 -13.85 -6.41
C ASP A 155 -8.36 -14.46 -5.38
N GLU A 156 -9.67 -14.51 -5.66
CA GLU A 156 -10.67 -15.18 -4.83
C GLU A 156 -10.47 -16.71 -4.79
N LEU A 157 -10.03 -17.30 -5.90
CA LEU A 157 -9.76 -18.73 -6.00
C LEU A 157 -8.49 -19.13 -5.25
N ILE A 158 -7.39 -18.38 -5.44
CA ILE A 158 -6.04 -18.82 -5.07
C ILE A 158 -5.61 -18.30 -3.69
N ARG A 159 -6.01 -17.07 -3.31
CA ARG A 159 -5.61 -16.50 -2.02
C ARG A 159 -6.03 -17.34 -0.81
N PRO A 160 -7.22 -17.98 -0.76
CA PRO A 160 -7.57 -18.87 0.35
C PRO A 160 -6.61 -20.04 0.50
N LEU A 161 -6.18 -20.64 -0.62
CA LEU A 161 -5.19 -21.72 -0.62
C LEU A 161 -3.85 -21.24 -0.09
N PHE A 162 -3.36 -20.10 -0.59
CA PHE A 162 -2.15 -19.46 -0.10
C PHE A 162 -2.23 -19.22 1.41
N ASN A 163 -3.30 -18.58 1.88
CA ASN A 163 -3.48 -18.28 3.30
C ASN A 163 -3.59 -19.53 4.18
N LYS A 164 -4.03 -20.66 3.63
CA LYS A 164 -4.16 -21.92 4.37
C LYS A 164 -2.83 -22.67 4.45
N HIS A 165 -2.08 -22.71 3.35
CA HIS A 165 -0.94 -23.62 3.19
C HIS A 165 0.44 -22.95 3.22
N ALA A 166 0.56 -21.72 2.72
CA ALA A 166 1.86 -21.07 2.63
C ALA A 166 2.41 -20.68 4.00
N GLN A 167 3.64 -21.13 4.28
CA GLN A 167 4.46 -20.70 5.40
C GLN A 167 5.86 -20.36 4.88
N PRO A 168 6.54 -19.32 5.41
CA PRO A 168 6.04 -18.40 6.42
C PRO A 168 4.96 -17.46 5.86
N LYS A 169 3.98 -17.08 6.70
CA LYS A 169 2.95 -16.12 6.29
C LYS A 169 3.46 -14.68 6.33
N PRO A 170 3.15 -13.86 5.31
CA PRO A 170 3.32 -12.42 5.41
C PRO A 170 2.60 -11.87 6.65
N ILE A 171 3.20 -10.87 7.29
CA ILE A 171 2.53 -10.13 8.37
C ILE A 171 1.48 -9.19 7.79
N ILE A 172 0.47 -8.90 8.60
CA ILE A 172 -0.64 -8.03 8.21
C ILE A 172 -0.30 -6.55 8.40
N ASP A 173 0.39 -6.23 9.50
CA ASP A 173 0.78 -4.87 9.85
C ASP A 173 1.90 -4.87 10.91
N GLY A 174 2.33 -3.69 11.35
CA GLY A 174 3.33 -3.58 12.41
C GLY A 174 2.84 -4.09 13.77
N ASN A 175 1.53 -4.14 14.02
CA ASN A 175 0.99 -4.67 15.27
C ASN A 175 1.07 -6.20 15.34
N ASP A 176 0.87 -6.89 14.21
CA ASP A 176 1.14 -8.33 14.08
C ASP A 176 2.61 -8.63 14.39
N LEU A 177 3.57 -7.84 13.85
CA LEU A 177 4.98 -7.98 14.20
C LEU A 177 5.23 -7.80 15.70
N LEU A 178 4.67 -6.77 16.32
CA LEU A 178 4.86 -6.52 17.75
C LEU A 178 4.36 -7.69 18.61
N HIS A 179 3.19 -8.26 18.31
CA HIS A 179 2.71 -9.45 19.02
C HIS A 179 3.63 -10.66 18.88
N ARG A 180 4.26 -10.85 17.71
CA ARG A 180 5.24 -11.92 17.49
C ARG A 180 6.52 -11.69 18.28
N LEU A 181 7.02 -10.45 18.31
CA LEU A 181 8.19 -10.07 19.11
C LEU A 181 7.94 -10.19 20.62
N GLU A 182 6.76 -9.78 21.08
CA GLU A 182 6.30 -10.00 22.46
C GLU A 182 6.27 -11.47 22.83
N GLN A 183 5.79 -12.33 21.91
CA GLN A 183 5.78 -13.76 22.14
C GLN A 183 7.21 -14.33 22.19
N TYR A 184 8.08 -13.92 21.27
CA TYR A 184 9.49 -14.31 21.24
C TYR A 184 10.25 -13.91 22.51
N ASP A 185 9.95 -12.73 23.06
CA ASP A 185 10.48 -12.28 24.35
C ASP A 185 9.92 -13.13 25.52
N ARG A 186 8.59 -13.35 25.56
CA ARG A 186 7.94 -14.21 26.57
C ARG A 186 8.49 -15.64 26.58
N ASP A 187 8.86 -16.16 25.41
CA ASP A 187 9.43 -17.50 25.26
C ASP A 187 10.93 -17.55 25.62
N GLY A 188 11.53 -16.42 26.00
CA GLY A 188 12.91 -16.31 26.48
C GLY A 188 13.96 -16.32 25.37
N TYR A 189 13.55 -16.06 24.12
CA TYR A 189 14.47 -16.05 22.98
C TYR A 189 15.16 -14.70 22.79
N LEU A 190 14.59 -13.61 23.32
CA LEU A 190 15.22 -12.29 23.30
C LEU A 190 16.40 -12.24 24.28
N GLN A 191 17.58 -12.01 23.73
CA GLN A 191 18.84 -11.85 24.47
C GLN A 191 19.35 -10.42 24.36
N PRO A 192 20.23 -9.98 25.27
CA PRO A 192 20.91 -8.69 25.14
C PRO A 192 21.67 -8.50 23.81
N THR A 193 22.07 -9.61 23.19
CA THR A 193 22.79 -9.66 21.91
C THR A 193 21.88 -9.77 20.69
N THR A 194 20.57 -9.99 20.86
CA THR A 194 19.64 -10.16 19.73
C THR A 194 19.60 -8.89 18.90
N ARG A 195 19.93 -9.04 17.62
CA ARG A 195 19.88 -7.97 16.63
C ARG A 195 18.64 -8.10 15.77
N PHE A 196 18.19 -6.96 15.29
CA PHE A 196 17.12 -6.84 14.31
C PHE A 196 17.69 -6.52 12.95
N PHE A 197 17.05 -7.07 11.94
CA PHE A 197 17.44 -6.96 10.55
C PHE A 197 16.24 -6.50 9.75
N THR A 198 16.44 -5.49 8.91
CA THR A 198 15.42 -5.09 7.93
C THR A 198 16.01 -5.02 6.55
N SER A 199 15.25 -5.42 5.55
CA SER A 199 15.66 -5.33 4.16
C SER A 199 14.45 -5.07 3.28
N ASP A 200 14.63 -4.32 2.21
CA ASP A 200 13.61 -4.11 1.19
C ASP A 200 13.94 -4.95 -0.06
N ILE A 201 12.91 -5.55 -0.64
CA ILE A 201 13.00 -6.14 -1.97
C ILE A 201 12.76 -5.03 -2.99
N THR A 202 13.82 -4.58 -3.65
CA THR A 202 13.71 -3.55 -4.66
C THR A 202 12.75 -3.97 -5.78
N ASN A 203 11.72 -3.16 -6.02
CA ASN A 203 10.86 -3.27 -7.20
C ASN A 203 10.16 -4.64 -7.36
N LEU A 204 9.75 -5.29 -6.25
CA LEU A 204 9.15 -6.62 -6.23
C LEU A 204 8.24 -6.89 -7.44
N TYR A 205 7.16 -6.12 -7.61
CA TYR A 205 6.18 -6.35 -8.67
C TYR A 205 6.71 -6.22 -10.10
N THR A 206 7.62 -5.28 -10.37
CA THR A 206 8.13 -5.04 -11.73
C THR A 206 9.30 -5.97 -12.09
N MET A 207 9.85 -6.68 -11.11
CA MET A 207 11.05 -7.49 -11.25
C MET A 207 10.78 -9.00 -11.25
N LEU A 208 9.55 -9.43 -10.96
CA LEU A 208 9.16 -10.85 -11.05
C LEU A 208 9.10 -11.28 -12.52
N PRO A 209 9.94 -12.25 -12.96
CA PRO A 209 9.87 -12.76 -14.33
C PRO A 209 8.53 -13.45 -14.56
N GLN A 210 7.85 -13.09 -15.65
CA GLN A 210 6.46 -13.48 -15.89
C GLN A 210 6.30 -15.01 -15.97
N ASN A 211 7.03 -15.66 -16.88
CA ASN A 211 6.96 -17.11 -17.06
C ASN A 211 7.32 -17.86 -15.78
N GLN A 212 8.40 -17.46 -15.11
CA GLN A 212 8.81 -18.10 -13.86
C GLN A 212 7.75 -17.94 -12.76
N SER A 213 7.06 -16.80 -12.70
CA SER A 213 5.98 -16.59 -11.73
C SER A 213 4.79 -17.51 -12.00
N LEU A 214 4.47 -17.74 -13.29
CA LEU A 214 3.46 -18.70 -13.70
C LEU A 214 3.88 -20.13 -13.38
N ASP A 215 5.14 -20.50 -13.61
CA ASP A 215 5.65 -21.85 -13.31
C ASP A 215 5.60 -22.12 -11.80
N ILE A 216 6.01 -21.16 -10.96
CA ILE A 216 5.91 -21.27 -9.50
C ILE A 216 4.45 -21.33 -9.03
N LEU A 217 3.53 -20.62 -9.72
CA LEU A 217 2.11 -20.72 -9.44
C LEU A 217 1.60 -22.14 -9.69
N GLU A 218 1.97 -22.76 -10.81
CA GLU A 218 1.59 -24.14 -11.11
C GLU A 218 2.15 -25.12 -10.09
N GLU A 219 3.44 -25.00 -9.75
CA GLU A 219 4.05 -25.82 -8.69
C GLU A 219 3.32 -25.69 -7.35
N PHE A 220 2.94 -24.47 -6.97
CA PHE A 220 2.18 -24.22 -5.75
C PHE A 220 0.79 -24.88 -5.81
N LEU A 221 0.12 -24.77 -6.95
CA LEU A 221 -1.20 -25.36 -7.12
C LEU A 221 -1.14 -26.89 -7.14
N ASP A 222 -0.13 -27.48 -7.77
CA ASP A 222 0.11 -28.94 -7.78
C ASP A 222 0.37 -29.48 -6.37
N GLU A 223 1.17 -28.76 -5.57
CA GLU A 223 1.53 -29.17 -4.21
C GLU A 223 0.33 -29.16 -3.25
N TYR A 224 -0.58 -28.19 -3.41
CA TYR A 224 -1.71 -27.98 -2.50
C TYR A 224 -3.07 -28.27 -3.12
N HIS A 225 -3.11 -29.01 -4.24
CA HIS A 225 -4.35 -29.36 -4.91
C HIS A 225 -5.20 -30.34 -4.07
N LEU A 226 -6.25 -29.82 -3.44
CA LEU A 226 -7.43 -30.61 -3.11
C LEU A 226 -8.46 -30.29 -4.20
N GLU A 227 -8.81 -31.25 -5.06
CA GLU A 227 -9.70 -31.09 -6.24
C GLU A 227 -10.97 -30.27 -5.97
N ASN A 228 -11.48 -30.27 -4.73
CA ASN A 228 -12.66 -29.52 -4.32
C ASN A 228 -12.43 -28.01 -4.10
N GLU A 229 -11.19 -27.56 -3.87
CA GLU A 229 -10.89 -26.16 -3.53
C GLU A 229 -10.65 -25.26 -4.76
N LEU A 230 -10.35 -25.85 -5.93
CA LEU A 230 -10.23 -25.11 -7.21
C LEU A 230 -11.54 -25.07 -8.02
N GLN A 231 -12.68 -25.45 -7.43
CA GLN A 231 -13.99 -25.41 -8.07
C GLN A 231 -14.06 -26.18 -9.41
N GLY A 232 -13.24 -27.22 -9.58
CA GLY A 232 -13.17 -28.02 -10.81
C GLY A 232 -12.43 -27.36 -11.98
N ILE A 233 -11.72 -26.26 -11.75
CA ILE A 233 -10.92 -25.57 -12.77
C ILE A 233 -9.54 -26.18 -12.83
N SER A 234 -9.07 -26.54 -14.04
CA SER A 234 -7.74 -27.09 -14.23
C SER A 234 -6.64 -26.03 -14.06
N ILE A 235 -5.47 -26.48 -13.60
CA ILE A 235 -4.29 -25.63 -13.42
C ILE A 235 -3.89 -24.95 -14.75
N GLU A 236 -3.99 -25.66 -15.87
CA GLU A 236 -3.74 -25.11 -17.21
C GLU A 236 -4.64 -23.88 -17.51
N VAL A 237 -5.92 -23.93 -17.17
CA VAL A 237 -6.83 -22.79 -17.37
C VAL A 237 -6.46 -21.64 -16.44
N ILE A 238 -6.07 -21.93 -15.20
CA ILE A 238 -5.60 -20.93 -14.24
C ILE A 238 -4.33 -20.25 -14.77
N ARG A 239 -3.38 -21.00 -15.32
CA ARG A 239 -2.15 -20.48 -15.93
C ARG A 239 -2.48 -19.52 -17.09
N GLN A 240 -3.34 -19.94 -18.01
CA GLN A 240 -3.73 -19.12 -19.16
C GLN A 240 -4.44 -17.82 -18.72
N LEU A 241 -5.32 -17.90 -17.73
CA LEU A 241 -5.97 -16.71 -17.16
C LEU A 241 -4.97 -15.80 -16.45
N ALA A 242 -4.01 -16.38 -15.72
CA ALA A 242 -2.96 -15.65 -15.04
C ALA A 242 -2.07 -14.93 -16.06
N GLU A 243 -1.69 -15.56 -17.18
CA GLU A 243 -0.85 -14.98 -18.23
C GLU A 243 -1.42 -13.66 -18.79
N ILE A 244 -2.76 -13.55 -18.88
CA ILE A 244 -3.45 -12.30 -19.27
C ILE A 244 -3.23 -11.17 -18.25
N ILE A 245 -2.99 -11.51 -16.98
CA ILE A 245 -2.84 -10.58 -15.85
C ILE A 245 -1.36 -10.36 -15.49
N VAL A 246 -0.48 -11.32 -15.76
CA VAL A 246 0.95 -11.26 -15.40
C VAL A 246 1.65 -10.19 -16.25
N GLY A 247 2.42 -9.32 -15.58
CA GLY A 247 2.88 -8.05 -16.16
C GLY A 247 1.91 -6.89 -16.00
N GLY A 248 0.75 -7.13 -15.37
CA GLY A 248 -0.23 -6.12 -15.03
C GLY A 248 0.32 -5.07 -14.07
N ALA A 249 -0.28 -3.88 -14.15
CA ALA A 249 0.12 -2.75 -13.32
C ALA A 249 -0.04 -3.00 -11.81
N MET A 250 0.83 -2.33 -11.03
CA MET A 250 0.66 -2.21 -9.59
C MET A 250 -0.78 -1.75 -9.27
N GLY A 251 -1.52 -2.57 -8.51
CA GLY A 251 -2.92 -2.31 -8.13
C GLY A 251 -3.91 -3.43 -8.48
N SER A 252 -3.49 -4.45 -9.24
CA SER A 252 -4.30 -5.64 -9.52
C SER A 252 -4.34 -6.60 -8.31
N PRO A 253 -5.54 -7.06 -7.86
CA PRO A 253 -5.69 -7.96 -6.70
C PRO A 253 -4.85 -9.24 -6.80
N PHE A 254 -4.94 -9.95 -7.94
CA PHE A 254 -4.20 -11.20 -8.14
C PHE A 254 -2.68 -11.01 -8.14
N THR A 255 -2.18 -9.86 -8.58
CA THR A 255 -0.74 -9.59 -8.65
C THR A 255 -0.08 -9.63 -7.28
N LEU A 256 -0.78 -9.22 -6.21
CA LEU A 256 -0.28 -9.35 -4.84
C LEU A 256 -0.19 -10.82 -4.41
N THR A 257 -1.24 -11.61 -4.69
CA THR A 257 -1.28 -13.04 -4.36
C THR A 257 -0.19 -13.81 -5.11
N LEU A 258 0.00 -13.53 -6.40
CA LEU A 258 1.06 -14.12 -7.21
C LEU A 258 2.46 -13.74 -6.67
N ALA A 259 2.68 -12.46 -6.33
CA ALA A 259 3.96 -12.04 -5.74
C ALA A 259 4.24 -12.74 -4.40
N ASN A 260 3.21 -12.96 -3.58
CA ASN A 260 3.35 -13.70 -2.33
C ASN A 260 3.66 -15.18 -2.55
N ILE A 261 3.06 -15.83 -3.56
CA ILE A 261 3.38 -17.22 -3.94
C ILE A 261 4.83 -17.33 -4.41
N PHE A 262 5.29 -16.40 -5.25
CA PHE A 262 6.68 -16.33 -5.68
C PHE A 262 7.63 -16.23 -4.48
N MET A 263 7.32 -15.31 -3.56
CA MET A 263 8.13 -15.11 -2.37
C MET A 263 8.10 -16.30 -1.43
N TRP A 264 6.97 -17.01 -1.29
CA TRP A 264 6.88 -18.24 -0.50
C TRP A 264 7.87 -19.31 -0.99
N LYS A 265 7.99 -19.50 -2.30
CA LYS A 265 8.97 -20.45 -2.87
C LYS A 265 10.40 -20.04 -2.56
N TRP A 266 10.69 -18.74 -2.67
CA TRP A 266 12.01 -18.17 -2.36
C TRP A 266 12.35 -18.30 -0.86
N GLU A 267 11.39 -17.96 0.02
CA GLU A 267 11.51 -18.01 1.49
C GLU A 267 11.80 -19.44 1.96
N ASN A 268 11.03 -20.43 1.49
CA ASN A 268 11.21 -21.83 1.87
C ASN A 268 12.55 -22.42 1.42
N ASN A 269 13.10 -21.94 0.31
CA ASN A 269 14.35 -22.47 -0.19
C ASN A 269 15.58 -21.89 0.50
N ILE A 270 15.48 -20.71 1.09
CA ILE A 270 16.63 -19.98 1.62
C ILE A 270 16.49 -19.74 3.11
N ILE A 271 15.43 -19.05 3.49
CA ILE A 271 15.25 -18.52 4.84
C ILE A 271 14.90 -19.63 5.80
N CYS A 272 13.89 -20.44 5.49
CA CYS A 272 13.43 -21.54 6.36
C CYS A 272 14.51 -22.61 6.58
N LYS A 273 15.52 -22.70 5.70
CA LYS A 273 16.61 -23.68 5.82
C LYS A 273 17.83 -23.14 6.56
N LYS A 274 17.93 -21.82 6.74
CA LYS A 274 19.17 -21.16 7.21
C LYS A 274 18.99 -20.32 8.47
N LEU A 275 17.79 -19.83 8.76
CA LEU A 275 17.51 -19.19 10.04
C LEU A 275 17.24 -20.25 11.10
N GLU A 276 17.73 -19.99 12.30
CA GLU A 276 17.45 -20.83 13.45
C GLU A 276 15.94 -20.88 13.75
N PRO A 277 15.39 -22.04 14.17
CA PRO A 277 13.95 -22.23 14.31
C PRO A 277 13.24 -21.24 15.24
N ASN A 278 13.95 -20.69 16.22
CA ASN A 278 13.40 -19.77 17.20
C ASN A 278 13.39 -18.32 16.69
N GLU A 279 14.16 -18.00 15.65
CA GLU A 279 14.25 -16.64 15.14
C GLU A 279 13.00 -16.24 14.38
N ILE A 280 12.56 -14.98 14.56
CA ILE A 280 11.44 -14.44 13.82
C ILE A 280 11.91 -14.11 12.41
N TYR A 281 11.17 -14.58 11.42
CA TYR A 281 11.21 -14.04 10.06
C TYR A 281 9.81 -13.61 9.64
N VAL A 282 9.68 -12.38 9.16
CA VAL A 282 8.43 -11.87 8.61
C VAL A 282 8.67 -11.01 7.37
N ARG A 283 7.65 -10.94 6.53
CA ARG A 283 7.61 -10.05 5.37
C ARG A 283 6.28 -9.31 5.30
N PHE A 284 6.34 -8.02 5.05
CA PHE A 284 5.20 -7.19 4.66
C PHE A 284 5.43 -6.72 3.23
N ILE A 285 4.80 -7.40 2.27
CA ILE A 285 4.97 -7.13 0.83
C ILE A 285 6.46 -7.17 0.43
N ASP A 286 7.11 -6.02 0.27
CA ASP A 286 8.52 -5.84 -0.10
C ASP A 286 9.44 -5.67 1.12
N ASP A 287 8.91 -5.33 2.29
CA ASP A 287 9.68 -5.12 3.52
C ASP A 287 9.87 -6.43 4.29
N ILE A 288 11.11 -6.83 4.55
CA ILE A 288 11.49 -7.99 5.35
C ILE A 288 12.00 -7.54 6.72
N PHE A 289 11.62 -8.29 7.76
CA PHE A 289 12.18 -8.17 9.10
C PHE A 289 12.56 -9.55 9.64
N PHE A 290 13.70 -9.65 10.30
CA PHE A 290 14.03 -10.83 11.09
C PHE A 290 14.89 -10.54 12.31
N THR A 291 14.87 -11.46 13.28
CA THR A 291 15.75 -11.44 14.46
C THR A 291 16.94 -12.38 14.25
N SER A 292 18.06 -12.08 14.89
CA SER A 292 19.13 -13.07 15.04
C SER A 292 20.05 -12.79 16.21
N ASN A 293 20.45 -13.86 16.89
CA ASN A 293 21.56 -13.88 17.85
C ASN A 293 22.91 -14.29 17.22
N GLU A 294 22.91 -14.62 15.93
CA GLU A 294 24.12 -15.05 15.22
C GLU A 294 25.15 -13.93 15.04
N SER A 295 26.36 -14.35 14.68
CA SER A 295 27.40 -13.42 14.28
C SER A 295 26.98 -12.63 13.03
N LYS A 296 27.41 -11.36 12.93
CA LYS A 296 27.13 -10.53 11.75
C LYS A 296 27.61 -11.21 10.46
N THR A 297 28.73 -11.90 10.52
CA THR A 297 29.31 -12.67 9.40
C THR A 297 28.43 -13.84 8.97
N THR A 298 27.80 -14.56 9.90
CA THR A 298 26.85 -15.64 9.57
C THR A 298 25.67 -15.05 8.78
N ILE A 299 25.11 -13.94 9.26
CA ILE A 299 23.95 -13.32 8.61
C ILE A 299 24.32 -12.70 7.26
N GLU A 300 25.47 -12.05 7.15
CA GLU A 300 25.98 -11.57 5.86
C GLU A 300 26.13 -12.71 4.84
N ALA A 301 26.55 -13.91 5.27
CA ALA A 301 26.60 -15.09 4.39
C ALA A 301 25.20 -15.57 3.96
N ILE A 302 24.23 -15.61 4.89
CA ILE A 302 22.83 -15.95 4.56
C ILE A 302 22.27 -14.97 3.52
N LEU A 303 22.48 -13.66 3.73
CA LEU A 303 22.03 -12.62 2.81
C LEU A 303 22.73 -12.70 1.45
N GLN A 304 24.02 -13.01 1.41
CA GLN A 304 24.76 -13.22 0.16
C GLN A 304 24.20 -14.40 -0.63
N ASP A 305 23.91 -15.51 0.03
CA ASP A 305 23.31 -16.65 -0.65
C ASP A 305 21.87 -16.37 -1.08
N ALA A 306 21.11 -15.63 -0.27
CA ALA A 306 19.79 -15.15 -0.62
C ALA A 306 19.80 -14.31 -1.92
N ASN A 307 20.81 -13.45 -2.06
CA ASN A 307 21.05 -12.61 -3.22
C ASN A 307 21.57 -13.35 -4.47
N LYS A 308 22.09 -14.57 -4.31
CA LYS A 308 22.52 -15.45 -5.41
C LYS A 308 21.36 -16.26 -5.99
N PHE A 309 20.33 -16.52 -5.19
CA PHE A 309 19.23 -17.41 -5.59
C PHE A 309 18.41 -16.85 -6.75
N HIS A 310 18.19 -15.54 -6.79
CA HIS A 310 17.47 -14.92 -7.89
C HIS A 310 18.14 -13.62 -8.35
N PRO A 311 18.41 -13.44 -9.66
CA PRO A 311 19.12 -12.26 -10.17
C PRO A 311 18.39 -10.95 -9.85
N ASN A 312 17.07 -11.00 -9.75
CA ASN A 312 16.23 -9.81 -9.54
C ASN A 312 15.85 -9.56 -8.07
N ILE A 313 16.21 -10.46 -7.14
CA ILE A 313 16.03 -10.23 -5.70
C ILE A 313 17.36 -9.76 -5.15
N LYS A 314 17.39 -8.52 -4.65
CA LYS A 314 18.53 -7.93 -3.98
C LYS A 314 18.10 -7.43 -2.62
N LEU A 315 18.64 -8.05 -1.59
CA LEU A 315 18.51 -7.71 -0.20
C LEU A 315 19.71 -6.91 0.24
N GLN A 316 19.45 -5.69 0.67
CA GLN A 316 20.39 -4.91 1.47
C GLN A 316 19.82 -4.84 2.89
N ALA A 317 20.53 -5.42 3.84
CA ALA A 317 20.05 -5.47 5.22
C ALA A 317 20.63 -4.33 6.04
N ASN A 318 19.77 -3.59 6.71
CA ASN A 318 20.13 -2.79 7.87
C ASN A 318 20.15 -3.70 9.09
N ILE A 319 21.14 -3.52 9.96
CA ILE A 319 21.39 -4.39 11.11
C ILE A 319 21.60 -3.51 12.34
N GLY A 320 20.90 -3.81 13.43
CA GLY A 320 21.12 -3.08 14.67
C GLY A 320 20.36 -3.64 15.86
N LEU A 321 20.71 -3.13 17.05
CA LEU A 321 19.87 -3.29 18.25
C LEU A 321 18.67 -2.36 18.25
N SER A 322 18.61 -1.41 17.31
CA SER A 322 17.49 -0.51 17.09
C SER A 322 17.28 -0.35 15.59
N ILE A 323 16.07 -0.59 15.10
CA ILE A 323 15.78 -0.57 13.67
C ILE A 323 14.40 0.01 13.36
N LEU A 324 14.25 0.45 12.12
CA LEU A 324 13.02 1.03 11.60
C LEU A 324 12.28 0.02 10.71
N PHE A 325 11.00 -0.20 10.96
CA PHE A 325 10.17 -1.12 10.17
C PHE A 325 8.68 -0.75 10.25
N LEU A 326 7.97 -0.58 9.14
CA LEU A 326 6.52 -0.24 9.11
C LEU A 326 6.09 0.90 10.07
N ASP A 327 6.82 2.01 10.05
CA ASP A 327 6.63 3.16 10.96
C ASP A 327 6.84 2.85 12.47
N LEU A 328 7.52 1.76 12.79
CA LEU A 328 8.01 1.43 14.13
C LEU A 328 9.50 1.76 14.23
N LEU A 329 9.91 2.27 15.39
CA LEU A 329 11.26 2.13 15.90
C LEU A 329 11.23 1.00 16.94
N ILE A 330 11.92 -0.09 16.65
CA ILE A 330 12.01 -1.29 17.50
C ILE A 330 13.42 -1.34 18.07
N SER A 331 13.54 -1.48 19.38
CA SER A 331 14.82 -1.40 20.11
C SER A 331 14.94 -2.50 21.16
N ASN A 332 16.09 -3.16 21.18
CA ASN A 332 16.53 -4.08 22.21
C ASN A 332 17.53 -3.37 23.12
N ASN A 333 17.07 -2.98 24.31
CA ASN A 333 17.88 -2.29 25.29
C ASN A 333 18.42 -3.28 26.31
N ASN A 334 19.44 -4.06 25.90
CA ASN A 334 20.10 -5.05 26.75
C ASN A 334 19.14 -6.13 27.28
N GLY A 335 18.31 -6.69 26.39
CA GLY A 335 17.31 -7.73 26.70
C GLY A 335 15.93 -7.18 27.02
N ILE A 336 15.73 -5.86 26.92
CA ILE A 336 14.45 -5.18 27.15
C ILE A 336 13.91 -4.71 25.81
N LEU A 337 12.82 -5.32 25.35
CA LEU A 337 12.17 -4.94 24.10
C LEU A 337 11.40 -3.63 24.28
N SER A 338 11.60 -2.69 23.37
CA SER A 338 10.83 -1.45 23.33
C SER A 338 10.46 -1.10 21.89
N SER A 339 9.32 -0.44 21.76
CA SER A 339 8.81 0.03 20.48
C SER A 339 8.26 1.45 20.62
N SER A 340 8.32 2.21 19.53
CA SER A 340 7.68 3.51 19.43
C SER A 340 7.29 3.83 18.00
N VAL A 341 6.40 4.82 17.83
CA VAL A 341 6.07 5.32 16.50
C VAL A 341 7.26 6.09 15.93
N TYR A 342 7.69 5.67 14.75
CA TYR A 342 8.63 6.41 13.92
C TYR A 342 7.89 7.21 12.86
N HIS A 343 8.38 8.44 12.61
CA HIS A 343 7.93 9.28 11.51
C HIS A 343 9.13 9.57 10.62
N LYS A 344 9.05 9.17 9.35
CA LYS A 344 10.08 9.52 8.35
C LYS A 344 10.14 11.05 8.27
N SER A 345 11.35 11.62 8.20
CA SER A 345 11.56 13.06 8.07
C SER A 345 10.86 13.68 6.85
N ALA A 346 10.70 12.89 5.78
CA ALA A 346 9.97 13.27 4.56
C ALA A 346 8.44 13.15 4.68
N ALA A 347 7.91 12.57 5.75
CA ALA A 347 6.46 12.48 5.96
C ALA A 347 5.97 13.82 6.50
N GLU A 348 5.57 14.73 5.62
CA GLU A 348 4.79 15.88 6.03
C GLU A 348 3.46 15.38 6.62
N PRO A 349 3.05 15.82 7.81
CA PRO A 349 1.74 15.51 8.35
C PRO A 349 0.69 16.27 7.52
N CYS A 350 0.29 15.70 6.39
CA CYS A 350 -0.84 16.16 5.60
C CYS A 350 -2.14 15.85 6.36
N VAL A 351 -2.44 16.67 7.37
CA VAL A 351 -3.73 16.63 8.04
C VAL A 351 -4.73 17.35 7.15
N VAL A 352 -5.79 16.64 6.77
CA VAL A 352 -6.88 17.20 5.96
C VAL A 352 -7.47 18.42 6.71
N PRO A 353 -7.50 19.63 6.09
CA PRO A 353 -8.04 20.82 6.75
C PRO A 353 -9.49 20.62 7.15
N PHE A 354 -9.87 20.96 8.39
CA PHE A 354 -11.23 20.72 8.91
C PHE A 354 -12.34 21.42 8.12
N ILE A 355 -11.99 22.52 7.44
CA ILE A 355 -12.91 23.28 6.58
C ILE A 355 -13.11 22.67 5.19
N SER A 356 -12.33 21.63 4.83
CA SER A 356 -12.51 20.94 3.56
C SER A 356 -13.84 20.19 3.54
N ASP A 357 -14.38 19.96 2.34
CA ASP A 357 -15.71 19.36 2.13
C ASP A 357 -15.73 17.83 2.35
N HIS A 358 -14.84 17.31 3.20
CA HIS A 358 -14.79 15.90 3.55
C HIS A 358 -15.87 15.57 4.61
N PRO A 359 -16.40 14.33 4.61
CA PRO A 359 -17.30 13.89 5.67
C PRO A 359 -16.70 14.06 7.07
N ARG A 360 -17.52 14.47 8.04
CA ARG A 360 -17.05 14.72 9.43
C ARG A 360 -16.36 13.52 10.07
N HIS A 361 -16.76 12.30 9.70
CA HIS A 361 -16.14 11.07 10.23
C HIS A 361 -14.69 10.90 9.75
N THR A 362 -14.31 11.44 8.58
CA THR A 362 -12.93 11.37 8.07
C THR A 362 -11.96 12.07 9.00
N PHE A 363 -12.30 13.28 9.50
CA PHE A 363 -11.46 14.00 10.45
C PHE A 363 -11.31 13.27 11.78
N ALA A 364 -12.41 12.74 12.31
CA ALA A 364 -12.38 11.96 13.54
C ALA A 364 -11.51 10.70 13.38
N ASN A 365 -11.62 10.02 12.24
CA ASN A 365 -10.86 8.81 11.93
C ASN A 365 -9.35 9.10 11.78
N ILE A 366 -8.94 10.23 11.21
CA ILE A 366 -7.52 10.60 11.11
C ILE A 366 -6.89 10.70 12.51
N ILE A 367 -7.54 11.44 13.41
CA ILE A 367 -7.06 11.59 14.79
C ILE A 367 -7.09 10.23 15.50
N GLN A 368 -8.20 9.49 15.37
CA GLN A 368 -8.36 8.19 16.02
C GLN A 368 -7.30 7.20 15.54
N ALA A 369 -7.05 7.10 14.23
CA ALA A 369 -6.04 6.21 13.67
C ALA A 369 -4.62 6.57 14.15
N ALA A 370 -4.27 7.86 14.18
CA ALA A 370 -2.98 8.31 14.70
C ALA A 370 -2.80 7.96 16.19
N LEU A 371 -3.84 8.15 17.01
CA LEU A 371 -3.82 7.79 18.43
C LEU A 371 -3.74 6.29 18.64
N LEU A 372 -4.54 5.52 17.91
CA LEU A 372 -4.50 4.06 17.96
C LEU A 372 -3.14 3.53 17.57
N ARG A 373 -2.52 4.10 16.53
CA ARG A 373 -1.15 3.78 16.14
C ARG A 373 -0.18 4.09 17.28
N ALA A 374 -0.22 5.29 17.84
CA ALA A 374 0.65 5.67 18.96
C ALA A 374 0.55 4.71 20.16
N ILE A 375 -0.68 4.33 20.51
CA ILE A 375 -0.96 3.41 21.62
C ILE A 375 -0.47 1.99 21.33
N ARG A 376 -0.72 1.48 20.13
CA ARG A 376 -0.33 0.12 19.72
C ARG A 376 1.17 -0.02 19.53
N TYR A 377 1.81 1.01 19.01
CA TYR A 377 3.21 0.96 18.59
C TYR A 377 4.18 1.41 19.67
N SER A 378 3.70 1.99 20.78
CA SER A 378 4.57 2.48 21.84
C SER A 378 4.46 1.59 23.06
N SER A 379 5.49 0.77 23.29
CA SER A 379 5.57 -0.13 24.44
C SER A 379 6.99 -0.23 24.96
N THR A 380 7.13 -0.58 26.22
CA THR A 380 8.39 -1.04 26.83
C THR A 380 8.01 -2.24 27.67
N LEU A 381 8.61 -3.39 27.37
CA LEU A 381 8.32 -4.67 28.00
C LEU A 381 9.40 -5.01 29.01
#